data_AF-A0A1Y5GYL2-F1
#
_entry.id   AF-A0A1Y5GYL2-F1
#
_cell.length_a   1.000
_cell.length_b   1.000
_cell.length_c   1.000
_cell.angle_alpha   90.00
_cell.angle_beta   90.00
_cell.angle_gamma   90.00
#
_symmetry.space_group_name_H-M   'P 1'
#
loop_
_entity.id
_entity.type
_entity.pdbx_description
1 polymer ?
#
loop_
_entity_poly.entity_id
_entity_poly.type
_entity_poly.pdbx_seq_one_letter_code
_entity_poly.pdbx_strand_id
1 'polypeptide(L)'
;MALLSDNPVRHFIAISTLLLLTGCKIHVEVQGDGAGLVTSLPAGIYCGNSESLCDITMTEDSYRLTAKAVTGSAFMGWMGLCNDIATSNDTTTSSCTASSPGTVIARFKKIDAKVDLACDTDAAKARCLTPTQTKEYYIDQSIKYFRTMESSVNPFVIPNYSQQVARWEWPPWLLLTGYGRFNMIWTDIALKLNPTTYAALDCRAFDTQPFGRCHVVFDYGGELCPIYEEFTFNDQGEITFIEAWTDHPDWIPMAAEDYWAEGEGVQRLANRVPGLGNTNGLIDLNADWMTNNTREDADLAEFVKRAKQPYATWLKELIDHANDVAGGCHPEGTLHR
;
A
#
# COMPACT_ATOMS: atom_id res chain seq x y z
N MET A 1 84.13 22.13 -36.13
CA MET A 1 84.00 23.55 -36.53
C MET A 1 82.69 23.65 -37.31
N ALA A 2 81.57 23.99 -36.66
CA ALA A 2 81.01 25.36 -36.53
C ALA A 2 80.60 25.92 -37.91
N LEU A 3 79.43 26.52 -38.16
CA LEU A 3 78.23 26.89 -37.38
C LEU A 3 77.11 27.23 -38.39
N LEU A 4 75.91 27.36 -37.84
CA LEU A 4 74.56 27.54 -38.41
C LEU A 4 74.33 28.69 -39.41
N SER A 5 73.29 28.55 -40.24
CA SER A 5 72.49 29.65 -40.80
C SER A 5 71.05 29.16 -41.04
N ASP A 6 70.11 29.68 -40.24
CA ASP A 6 68.66 29.57 -40.38
C ASP A 6 68.12 30.45 -41.52
N ASN A 7 67.06 30.00 -42.23
CA ASN A 7 65.66 30.48 -42.16
C ASN A 7 64.85 30.00 -43.39
N PRO A 8 63.50 30.05 -43.39
CA PRO A 8 62.64 28.94 -43.78
C PRO A 8 61.78 29.34 -44.99
N VAL A 9 60.85 28.48 -45.44
CA VAL A 9 59.47 28.83 -45.85
C VAL A 9 58.83 27.63 -46.58
N ARG A 10 57.56 27.38 -46.21
CA ARG A 10 56.51 26.55 -46.84
C ARG A 10 56.59 25.04 -46.63
N HIS A 11 55.78 24.56 -45.68
CA HIS A 11 54.60 23.76 -46.02
C HIS A 11 53.43 24.17 -45.10
N PHE A 12 52.29 24.44 -45.73
CA PHE A 12 51.01 24.76 -45.12
C PHE A 12 50.59 23.66 -44.14
N ILE A 13 50.36 24.01 -42.88
CA ILE A 13 49.38 23.32 -42.04
C ILE A 13 48.39 24.39 -41.62
N ALA A 14 47.18 24.29 -42.18
CA ALA A 14 46.04 25.07 -41.74
C ALA A 14 45.83 24.80 -40.25
N ILE A 15 46.03 25.81 -39.41
CA ILE A 15 45.50 25.81 -38.06
C ILE A 15 43.99 25.96 -38.25
N SER A 16 43.31 24.82 -38.40
CA SER A 16 41.89 24.72 -38.12
C SER A 16 41.78 24.88 -36.61
N THR A 17 41.64 26.13 -36.17
CA THR A 17 41.09 26.44 -34.85
C THR A 17 39.67 25.90 -34.87
N LEU A 18 39.52 24.60 -34.56
CA LEU A 18 38.25 24.05 -34.13
C LEU A 18 38.04 24.64 -32.73
N LEU A 19 37.42 25.83 -32.71
CA LEU A 19 36.77 26.33 -31.51
C LEU A 19 35.72 25.26 -31.17
N LEU A 20 36.07 24.33 -30.27
CA LEU A 20 35.07 23.50 -29.63
C LEU A 20 34.18 24.49 -28.88
N LEU A 21 33.05 24.88 -29.49
CA LEU A 21 31.91 25.32 -28.72
C LEU A 21 31.51 24.12 -27.87
N THR A 22 32.16 23.92 -26.73
CA THR A 22 31.51 23.35 -25.56
C THR A 22 30.31 24.25 -25.31
N GLY A 23 29.17 23.86 -25.88
CA GLY A 23 27.97 24.67 -25.88
C GLY A 23 27.57 25.07 -24.46
N CYS A 24 26.82 26.16 -24.36
CA CYS A 24 26.13 26.57 -23.14
C CYS A 24 25.17 25.44 -22.73
N LYS A 25 25.64 24.43 -21.99
CA LYS A 25 24.89 23.22 -21.66
C LYS A 25 24.75 23.05 -20.15
N ILE A 26 23.61 22.53 -19.74
CA ILE A 26 23.39 22.01 -18.39
C ILE A 26 23.48 20.49 -18.47
N HIS A 27 24.38 19.92 -17.68
CA HIS A 27 24.55 18.48 -17.48
C HIS A 27 23.81 18.08 -16.20
N VAL A 28 22.85 17.16 -16.28
CA VAL A 28 22.10 16.67 -15.13
C VAL A 28 22.48 15.23 -14.86
N GLU A 29 22.92 14.98 -13.63
CA GLU A 29 23.31 13.66 -13.15
C GLU A 29 22.45 13.24 -11.96
N VAL A 30 22.02 11.98 -11.96
CA VAL A 30 21.34 11.33 -10.84
C VAL A 30 22.32 10.37 -10.18
N GLN A 31 22.65 10.61 -8.91
CA GLN A 31 23.63 9.83 -8.14
C GLN A 31 23.05 9.24 -6.85
N GLY A 32 23.78 8.26 -6.30
CA GLY A 32 23.45 7.56 -5.06
C GLY A 32 22.89 6.17 -5.31
N ASP A 33 22.49 5.48 -4.23
CA ASP A 33 21.93 4.13 -4.31
C ASP A 33 20.40 4.11 -4.41
N GLY A 34 19.74 5.25 -4.19
CA GLY A 34 18.31 5.47 -4.37
C GLY A 34 17.92 5.86 -5.79
N ALA A 35 16.64 5.69 -6.12
CA ALA A 35 16.05 6.07 -7.40
C ALA A 35 15.28 7.40 -7.30
N GLY A 36 15.29 8.16 -8.40
CA GLY A 36 14.61 9.45 -8.46
C GLY A 36 14.62 10.01 -9.88
N LEU A 37 13.66 10.90 -10.16
CA LEU A 37 13.47 11.54 -11.46
C LEU A 37 13.76 13.04 -11.36
N VAL A 38 14.55 13.57 -12.29
CA VAL A 38 14.78 15.01 -12.45
C VAL A 38 14.16 15.49 -13.76
N THR A 39 13.29 16.50 -13.70
CA THR A 39 12.68 17.14 -14.86
C THR A 39 12.99 18.63 -14.91
N SER A 40 12.87 19.28 -16.08
CA SER A 40 13.05 20.73 -16.23
C SER A 40 11.81 21.48 -16.72
N LEU A 41 11.74 22.77 -16.38
CA LEU A 41 10.90 23.77 -17.01
C LEU A 41 11.77 24.98 -17.40
N PRO A 42 11.90 25.35 -18.70
CA PRO A 42 11.29 24.71 -19.87
C PRO A 42 11.67 23.25 -20.07
N ALA A 43 10.79 22.48 -20.72
CA ALA A 43 10.96 21.04 -20.87
C ALA A 43 12.18 20.68 -21.72
N GLY A 44 12.92 19.65 -21.32
CA GLY A 44 14.07 19.14 -22.08
C GLY A 44 15.04 18.28 -21.28
N ILE A 45 14.92 18.25 -19.94
CA ILE A 45 15.58 17.27 -19.07
C ILE A 45 14.54 16.28 -18.52
N TYR A 46 14.88 14.99 -18.52
CA TYR A 46 14.13 13.89 -17.91
C TYR A 46 15.10 12.77 -17.47
N CYS A 47 15.85 13.00 -16.38
CA CYS A 47 16.93 12.10 -15.93
C CYS A 47 16.55 11.23 -14.75
N GLY A 48 17.10 10.02 -14.67
CA GLY A 48 16.90 9.09 -13.55
C GLY A 48 15.80 8.03 -13.77
N ASN A 49 15.24 7.97 -14.98
CA ASN A 49 14.42 6.84 -15.44
C ASN A 49 15.28 5.75 -16.09
N SER A 50 15.57 5.86 -17.39
CA SER A 50 16.43 4.92 -18.15
C SER A 50 17.90 5.35 -18.20
N GLU A 51 18.18 6.62 -17.96
CA GLU A 51 19.52 7.22 -18.07
C GLU A 51 19.78 8.10 -16.86
N SER A 52 20.93 7.90 -16.20
CA SER A 52 21.34 8.68 -15.02
C SER A 52 22.07 9.98 -15.39
N LEU A 53 22.32 10.22 -16.68
CA LEU A 53 23.01 11.38 -17.21
C LEU A 53 22.21 11.93 -18.40
N CYS A 54 21.83 13.21 -18.37
CA CYS A 54 21.26 13.88 -19.54
C CYS A 54 21.74 15.31 -19.67
N ASP A 55 21.69 15.82 -20.90
CA ASP A 55 22.18 17.15 -21.24
C ASP A 55 21.11 17.95 -21.95
N ILE A 56 21.06 19.25 -21.67
CA ILE A 56 20.29 20.21 -22.46
C ILE A 56 21.18 21.38 -22.89
N THR A 57 21.01 21.82 -24.14
CA THR A 57 21.63 23.07 -24.61
C THR A 57 20.74 24.23 -24.19
N MET A 58 21.31 25.19 -23.47
CA MET A 58 20.58 26.35 -22.99
C MET A 58 20.15 27.22 -24.17
N THR A 59 18.84 27.31 -24.38
CA THR A 59 18.19 28.26 -25.30
C THR A 59 17.53 29.41 -24.55
N GLU A 60 17.54 29.34 -23.21
CA GLU A 60 16.87 30.25 -22.29
C GLU A 60 17.83 30.65 -21.16
N ASP A 61 17.53 31.75 -20.47
CA ASP A 61 18.39 32.28 -19.40
C ASP A 61 18.45 31.37 -18.16
N SER A 62 17.41 30.55 -17.93
CA SER A 62 17.38 29.63 -16.80
C SER A 62 16.45 28.44 -17.03
N TYR A 63 16.74 27.33 -16.32
CA TYR A 63 15.91 26.14 -16.26
C TYR A 63 15.62 25.79 -14.80
N ARG A 64 14.33 25.64 -14.47
CA ARG A 64 13.90 25.12 -13.18
C ARG A 64 13.89 23.60 -13.23
N LEU A 65 14.82 22.97 -12.51
CA LEU A 65 14.91 21.54 -12.31
C LEU A 65 14.04 21.12 -11.10
N THR A 66 13.35 20.01 -11.21
CA THR A 66 12.57 19.40 -10.13
C THR A 66 13.01 17.96 -9.95
N ALA A 67 13.55 17.63 -8.77
CA ALA A 67 13.84 16.27 -8.36
C ALA A 67 12.64 15.70 -7.60
N LYS A 68 12.25 14.47 -7.94
CA LYS A 68 11.26 13.68 -7.23
C LYS A 68 11.84 12.31 -6.91
N ALA A 69 11.91 11.95 -5.64
CA ALA A 69 12.33 10.60 -5.24
C ALA A 69 11.29 9.57 -5.70
N VAL A 70 11.76 8.40 -6.16
CA VAL A 70 10.90 7.23 -6.36
C VAL A 70 10.65 6.59 -4.99
N THR A 71 9.52 5.90 -4.82
CA THR A 71 9.19 5.15 -3.60
C THR A 71 10.36 4.25 -3.17
N GLY A 72 10.63 4.21 -1.85
CA GLY A 72 11.78 3.49 -1.29
C GLY A 72 13.10 4.26 -1.40
N SER A 73 13.08 5.52 -1.84
CA SER A 73 14.24 6.42 -1.85
C SER A 73 13.91 7.78 -1.26
N ALA A 74 14.94 8.51 -0.83
CA ALA A 74 14.85 9.88 -0.36
C ALA A 74 15.80 10.78 -1.16
N PHE A 75 15.36 12.01 -1.43
CA PHE A 75 16.20 13.06 -1.98
C PHE A 75 17.16 13.59 -0.91
N MET A 76 18.46 13.50 -1.18
CA MET A 76 19.54 13.85 -0.24
C MET A 76 20.12 15.25 -0.48
N GLY A 77 19.55 16.00 -1.41
CA GLY A 77 20.01 17.34 -1.78
C GLY A 77 20.68 17.40 -3.14
N TRP A 78 20.81 18.63 -3.62
CA TRP A 78 21.47 18.96 -4.87
C TRP A 78 22.98 19.16 -4.68
N MET A 79 23.75 18.96 -5.76
CA MET A 79 25.12 19.46 -5.87
C MET A 79 25.38 20.16 -7.22
N GLY A 80 26.56 20.78 -7.35
CA GLY A 80 26.99 21.52 -8.53
C GLY A 80 26.41 22.94 -8.53
N LEU A 81 25.78 23.36 -9.63
CA LEU A 81 25.14 24.68 -9.75
C LEU A 81 24.06 24.94 -8.68
N CYS A 82 23.62 23.90 -7.98
CA CYS A 82 22.52 23.92 -7.01
C CYS A 82 22.98 23.67 -5.56
N ASN A 83 24.28 23.78 -5.26
CA ASN A 83 24.85 23.47 -3.94
C ASN A 83 24.22 24.26 -2.77
N ASP A 84 23.79 25.50 -3.00
CA ASP A 84 23.35 26.42 -1.94
C ASP A 84 21.87 26.27 -1.57
N ILE A 85 21.15 25.32 -2.20
CA ILE A 85 19.78 25.03 -1.85
C ILE A 85 19.78 24.19 -0.58
N ALA A 86 19.41 24.81 0.53
CA ALA A 86 19.18 24.11 1.79
C ALA A 86 18.28 22.90 1.53
N THR A 87 18.68 21.74 2.03
CA THR A 87 17.82 20.55 2.03
C THR A 87 16.51 20.93 2.71
N SER A 88 15.43 20.98 1.95
CA SER A 88 14.09 21.07 2.50
C SER A 88 13.86 19.87 3.42
N ASN A 89 13.08 20.04 4.49
CA ASN A 89 12.59 18.90 5.27
C ASN A 89 11.72 17.94 4.43
N ASP A 90 11.26 18.41 3.27
CA ASP A 90 10.67 17.56 2.23
C ASP A 90 11.79 16.76 1.52
N THR A 91 11.84 15.48 1.86
CA THR A 91 12.74 14.48 1.27
C THR A 91 12.16 13.83 0.01
N THR A 92 10.94 14.18 -0.39
CA THR A 92 10.22 13.59 -1.53
C THR A 92 10.42 14.41 -2.79
N THR A 93 10.33 15.74 -2.70
CA THR A 93 10.44 16.64 -3.85
C THR A 93 11.27 17.88 -3.54
N SER A 94 12.10 18.32 -4.49
CA SER A 94 12.85 19.58 -4.38
C SER A 94 13.01 20.25 -5.75
N SER A 95 13.16 21.57 -5.77
CA SER A 95 13.42 22.33 -7.00
C SER A 95 14.75 23.11 -6.92
N CYS A 96 15.44 23.22 -8.05
CA CYS A 96 16.58 24.10 -8.26
C CYS A 96 16.41 24.94 -9.53
N THR A 97 16.98 26.14 -9.60
CA THR A 97 17.08 26.92 -10.84
C THR A 97 18.54 27.00 -11.30
N ALA A 98 18.84 26.43 -12.46
CA ALA A 98 20.15 26.53 -13.10
C ALA A 98 20.12 27.68 -14.12
N SER A 99 21.00 28.68 -13.95
CA SER A 99 21.05 29.91 -14.78
C SER A 99 22.38 30.10 -15.51
N SER A 100 23.21 29.06 -15.56
CA SER A 100 24.50 29.07 -16.24
C SER A 100 24.85 27.66 -16.71
N PRO A 101 25.76 27.49 -17.68
CA PRO A 101 26.30 26.19 -18.04
C PRO A 101 27.00 25.52 -16.87
N GLY A 102 26.91 24.20 -16.80
CA GLY A 102 27.57 23.41 -15.77
C GLY A 102 26.80 22.16 -15.39
N THR A 103 27.24 21.53 -14.31
CA THR A 103 26.66 20.27 -13.83
C THR A 103 25.73 20.49 -12.64
N VAL A 104 24.58 19.83 -12.66
CA VAL A 104 23.66 19.69 -11.54
C VAL A 104 23.56 18.21 -11.19
N ILE A 105 23.83 17.88 -9.93
CA ILE A 105 23.74 16.50 -9.45
C ILE A 105 22.57 16.41 -8.46
N ALA A 106 21.60 15.56 -8.74
CA ALA A 106 20.56 15.16 -7.79
C ALA A 106 21.00 13.87 -7.09
N ARG A 107 21.07 13.89 -5.75
CA ARG A 107 21.43 12.69 -4.99
C ARG A 107 20.20 12.05 -4.37
N PHE A 108 20.07 10.74 -4.53
CA PHE A 108 19.03 9.93 -3.91
C PHE A 108 19.67 8.83 -3.09
N LYS A 109 19.11 8.53 -1.92
CA LYS A 109 19.54 7.40 -1.10
C LYS A 109 18.39 6.42 -0.95
N LYS A 110 18.69 5.12 -1.00
CA LYS A 110 17.74 4.11 -0.53
C LYS A 110 17.42 4.38 0.92
N ILE A 111 16.13 4.45 1.21
CA ILE A 111 15.67 4.37 2.59
C ILE A 111 15.40 2.90 2.89
N ASP A 112 15.91 2.41 4.02
CA ASP A 112 15.68 1.03 4.43
C ASP A 112 14.17 0.80 4.51
N ALA A 113 13.70 -0.21 3.77
CA ALA A 113 12.29 -0.48 3.54
C ALA A 113 11.58 -1.14 4.74
N LYS A 114 11.87 -0.71 5.98
CA LYS A 114 10.76 -0.49 6.89
C LYS A 114 10.07 0.74 6.33
N VAL A 115 9.13 0.55 5.39
CA VAL A 115 8.25 1.64 5.02
C VAL A 115 7.72 2.17 6.33
N ASP A 116 7.96 3.45 6.61
CA ASP A 116 7.64 4.00 7.90
C ASP A 116 6.14 3.82 8.10
N LEU A 117 5.77 2.86 8.95
CA LEU A 117 4.39 2.60 9.36
C LEU A 117 3.97 3.62 10.42
N ALA A 118 4.72 4.71 10.57
CA ALA A 118 4.30 5.89 11.29
C ALA A 118 2.92 6.32 10.81
N CYS A 119 2.18 6.89 11.75
CA CYS A 119 0.76 7.17 11.59
C CYS A 119 0.46 8.31 10.62
N ASP A 120 1.47 9.01 10.16
CA ASP A 120 1.41 10.12 9.22
C ASP A 120 1.78 9.71 7.78
N THR A 121 1.87 8.41 7.47
CA THR A 121 2.20 7.91 6.13
C THR A 121 1.04 7.18 5.47
N ASP A 122 1.10 7.06 4.13
CA ASP A 122 0.15 6.24 3.36
C ASP A 122 0.18 4.76 3.77
N ALA A 123 1.27 4.28 4.36
CA ALA A 123 1.43 2.90 4.81
C ALA A 123 1.01 2.68 6.27
N ALA A 124 0.50 3.70 6.96
CA ALA A 124 0.04 3.59 8.34
C ALA A 124 -0.88 2.38 8.56
N LYS A 125 -0.78 1.75 9.72
CA LYS A 125 -1.62 0.60 10.13
C LYS A 125 -2.83 1.08 10.91
N ALA A 126 -3.93 0.31 10.89
CA ALA A 126 -5.22 0.70 11.47
C ALA A 126 -5.11 1.40 12.84
N ARG A 127 -4.29 0.88 13.76
CA ARG A 127 -4.02 1.44 15.10
C ARG A 127 -3.61 2.91 15.18
N CYS A 128 -3.23 3.50 14.05
CA CYS A 128 -2.90 4.92 13.93
C CYS A 128 -4.13 5.83 13.96
N LEU A 129 -5.31 5.28 13.69
CA LEU A 129 -6.57 6.01 13.74
C LEU A 129 -7.23 5.88 15.10
N THR A 130 -7.96 6.92 15.48
CA THR A 130 -8.86 6.95 16.63
C THR A 130 -10.31 7.09 16.16
N PRO A 131 -11.31 6.66 16.95
CA PRO A 131 -12.71 6.78 16.55
C PRO A 131 -13.10 8.22 16.19
N THR A 132 -13.65 8.43 14.99
CA THR A 132 -14.19 9.72 14.52
C THR A 132 -15.72 9.77 14.52
N GLN A 133 -16.37 8.61 14.64
CA GLN A 133 -17.83 8.45 14.67
C GLN A 133 -18.30 8.03 16.07
N THR A 134 -19.62 8.02 16.28
CA THR A 134 -20.21 7.55 17.54
C THR A 134 -20.10 6.03 17.67
N LYS A 135 -20.13 5.52 18.91
CA LYS A 135 -20.16 4.07 19.16
C LYS A 135 -21.38 3.41 18.51
N GLU A 136 -22.52 4.10 18.54
CA GLU A 136 -23.76 3.66 17.88
C GLU A 136 -23.61 3.57 16.36
N TYR A 137 -22.83 4.45 15.74
CA TYR A 137 -22.57 4.40 14.30
C TYR A 137 -21.76 3.14 13.93
N TYR A 138 -20.68 2.85 14.66
CA TYR A 138 -19.87 1.66 14.40
C TYR A 138 -20.69 0.38 14.59
N ILE A 139 -21.48 0.31 15.68
CA ILE A 139 -22.40 -0.81 15.92
C ILE A 139 -23.42 -0.94 14.78
N ASP A 140 -24.05 0.16 14.34
CA ASP A 140 -25.01 0.14 13.23
C ASP A 140 -24.37 -0.38 11.94
N GLN A 141 -23.19 0.10 11.56
CA GLN A 141 -22.51 -0.37 10.35
C GLN A 141 -22.13 -1.85 10.43
N SER A 142 -21.65 -2.33 11.58
CA SER A 142 -21.34 -3.74 11.81
C SER A 142 -22.58 -4.63 11.74
N ILE A 143 -23.72 -4.22 12.34
CA ILE A 143 -25.00 -4.94 12.20
C ILE A 143 -25.48 -4.93 10.75
N LYS A 144 -25.31 -3.79 10.07
CA LYS A 144 -25.76 -3.60 8.68
C LYS A 144 -25.04 -4.53 7.71
N TYR A 145 -23.79 -4.90 8.00
CA TYR A 145 -23.07 -5.93 7.27
C TYR A 145 -23.81 -7.27 7.33
N PHE A 146 -24.20 -7.77 8.50
CA PHE A 146 -24.95 -9.03 8.57
C PHE A 146 -26.30 -8.95 7.85
N ARG A 147 -26.99 -7.81 7.97
CA ARG A 147 -28.24 -7.56 7.24
C ARG A 147 -28.10 -7.64 5.72
N THR A 148 -26.91 -7.47 5.14
CA THR A 148 -26.72 -7.65 3.69
C THR A 148 -26.90 -9.11 3.27
N MET A 149 -26.68 -10.08 4.16
CA MET A 149 -26.79 -11.51 3.85
C MET A 149 -28.18 -12.08 4.16
N GLU A 150 -28.98 -11.43 5.01
CA GLU A 150 -30.34 -11.87 5.33
C GLU A 150 -31.26 -11.80 4.10
N SER A 151 -31.86 -12.94 3.71
CA SER A 151 -32.73 -13.01 2.55
C SER A 151 -33.99 -12.13 2.66
N SER A 152 -34.43 -11.81 3.88
CA SER A 152 -35.59 -10.95 4.17
C SER A 152 -35.30 -9.45 4.02
N VAL A 153 -34.02 -9.05 4.00
CA VAL A 153 -33.60 -7.66 3.98
C VAL A 153 -33.41 -7.16 2.55
N ASN A 154 -33.85 -5.93 2.30
CA ASN A 154 -33.73 -5.25 1.01
C ASN A 154 -32.25 -5.21 0.51
N PRO A 155 -31.97 -5.57 -0.75
CA PRO A 155 -30.60 -5.60 -1.31
C PRO A 155 -29.92 -4.23 -1.41
N PHE A 156 -30.66 -3.13 -1.24
CA PHE A 156 -30.09 -1.78 -1.16
C PHE A 156 -29.64 -1.39 0.25
N VAL A 157 -29.84 -2.26 1.26
CA VAL A 157 -29.17 -2.13 2.56
C VAL A 157 -27.71 -2.51 2.35
N ILE A 158 -26.86 -1.48 2.32
CA ILE A 158 -25.42 -1.63 2.08
C ILE A 158 -24.69 -0.84 3.19
N PRO A 159 -23.69 -1.42 3.86
CA PRO A 159 -22.79 -0.72 4.77
C PRO A 159 -22.03 0.38 4.04
N ASN A 160 -21.50 1.34 4.80
CA ASN A 160 -20.63 2.36 4.26
C ASN A 160 -19.25 1.76 3.95
N TYR A 161 -19.09 1.04 2.83
CA TYR A 161 -17.81 0.44 2.44
C TYR A 161 -16.89 1.46 1.75
N SER A 162 -15.59 1.40 2.07
CA SER A 162 -14.56 2.09 1.29
C SER A 162 -14.41 1.42 -0.09
N GLN A 163 -13.87 2.13 -1.08
CA GLN A 163 -13.74 1.58 -2.45
C GLN A 163 -12.91 0.30 -2.50
N GLN A 164 -11.86 0.21 -1.66
CA GLN A 164 -10.91 -0.90 -1.59
C GLN A 164 -11.15 -1.81 -0.38
N VAL A 165 -12.38 -1.82 0.17
CA VAL A 165 -12.72 -2.71 1.29
C VAL A 165 -12.29 -4.14 1.00
N ALA A 166 -11.69 -4.79 1.99
CA ALA A 166 -11.32 -6.19 1.91
C ALA A 166 -11.96 -7.01 3.02
N ARG A 167 -12.18 -8.30 2.74
CA ARG A 167 -12.61 -9.31 3.71
C ARG A 167 -11.54 -10.38 3.80
N TRP A 168 -11.24 -10.82 5.01
CA TRP A 168 -10.34 -11.92 5.32
C TRP A 168 -11.01 -12.86 6.30
N GLU A 169 -11.01 -14.16 5.99
CA GLU A 169 -11.41 -15.20 6.92
C GLU A 169 -10.21 -16.02 7.31
N TRP A 170 -10.03 -16.25 8.61
CA TRP A 170 -9.07 -17.22 9.10
C TRP A 170 -9.57 -18.65 8.86
N PRO A 171 -8.69 -19.65 8.93
CA PRO A 171 -9.17 -21.01 8.93
C PRO A 171 -10.00 -21.26 10.21
N PRO A 172 -10.92 -22.22 10.17
CA PRO A 172 -10.88 -23.36 9.25
C PRO A 172 -11.71 -23.21 7.97
N TRP A 173 -12.25 -22.03 7.68
CA TRP A 173 -12.86 -21.77 6.38
C TRP A 173 -11.81 -21.75 5.27
N LEU A 174 -12.26 -21.72 4.01
CA LEU A 174 -11.42 -21.72 2.80
C LEU A 174 -10.55 -20.45 2.63
N LEU A 175 -10.27 -19.73 3.71
CA LEU A 175 -9.58 -18.44 3.72
C LEU A 175 -10.21 -17.49 2.71
N LEU A 176 -11.53 -17.31 2.81
CA LEU A 176 -12.27 -16.48 1.85
C LEU A 176 -11.71 -15.06 1.89
N THR A 177 -11.36 -14.55 0.71
CA THR A 177 -10.85 -13.19 0.57
C THR A 177 -11.70 -12.43 -0.43
N GLY A 178 -12.37 -11.39 0.07
CA GLY A 178 -13.06 -10.39 -0.74
C GLY A 178 -12.18 -9.17 -0.92
N TYR A 179 -12.22 -8.54 -2.09
CA TYR A 179 -11.52 -7.28 -2.33
C TYR A 179 -12.32 -6.38 -3.28
N GLY A 180 -12.48 -5.12 -2.86
CA GLY A 180 -13.20 -4.09 -3.58
C GLY A 180 -14.70 -4.04 -3.25
N ARG A 181 -15.23 -2.83 -3.11
CA ARG A 181 -16.63 -2.54 -2.74
C ARG A 181 -17.64 -3.28 -3.62
N PHE A 182 -17.43 -3.27 -4.93
CA PHE A 182 -18.34 -3.92 -5.87
C PHE A 182 -18.42 -5.43 -5.64
N ASN A 183 -17.27 -6.08 -5.45
CA ASN A 183 -17.20 -7.52 -5.19
C ASN A 183 -17.90 -7.88 -3.88
N MET A 184 -17.69 -7.10 -2.82
CA MET A 184 -18.38 -7.29 -1.53
C MET A 184 -19.90 -7.23 -1.69
N ILE A 185 -20.42 -6.16 -2.31
CA ILE A 185 -21.87 -5.98 -2.49
C ILE A 185 -22.47 -7.13 -3.32
N TRP A 186 -21.82 -7.53 -4.41
CA TRP A 186 -22.35 -8.60 -5.27
C TRP A 186 -22.32 -9.97 -4.60
N THR A 187 -21.26 -10.25 -3.82
CA THR A 187 -21.15 -11.51 -3.08
C THR A 187 -22.24 -11.59 -2.02
N ASP A 188 -22.46 -10.52 -1.25
CA ASP A 188 -23.53 -10.46 -0.23
C ASP A 188 -24.93 -10.67 -0.85
N ILE A 189 -25.21 -10.05 -1.99
CA ILE A 189 -26.47 -10.23 -2.72
C ILE A 189 -26.63 -11.69 -3.19
N ALA A 190 -25.55 -12.32 -3.67
CA ALA A 190 -25.59 -13.72 -4.09
C ALA A 190 -25.86 -14.66 -2.90
N LEU A 191 -25.31 -14.35 -1.73
CA LEU A 191 -25.53 -15.14 -0.50
C LEU A 191 -27.00 -15.15 -0.07
N LYS A 192 -27.76 -14.08 -0.34
CA LYS A 192 -29.22 -14.04 -0.04
C LYS A 192 -30.02 -15.16 -0.74
N LEU A 193 -29.50 -15.78 -1.80
CA LEU A 193 -30.15 -16.91 -2.47
C LEU A 193 -30.17 -18.18 -1.61
N ASN A 194 -29.27 -18.27 -0.63
CA ASN A 194 -29.23 -19.31 0.38
C ASN A 194 -29.68 -18.70 1.71
N PRO A 195 -30.86 -19.08 2.24
CA PRO A 195 -31.43 -18.43 3.42
C PRO A 195 -30.45 -18.49 4.59
N THR A 196 -29.90 -17.34 4.94
CA THR A 196 -29.00 -17.14 6.07
C THR A 196 -29.80 -16.55 7.21
N THR A 197 -29.82 -17.24 8.35
CA THR A 197 -30.48 -16.79 9.58
C THR A 197 -29.49 -16.72 10.74
N TYR A 198 -29.81 -15.88 11.72
CA TYR A 198 -28.97 -15.68 12.91
C TYR A 198 -29.74 -16.10 14.16
N ALA A 199 -29.15 -17.01 14.93
CA ALA A 199 -29.64 -17.34 16.27
C ALA A 199 -29.28 -16.24 17.29
N ALA A 200 -28.15 -15.57 17.09
CA ALA A 200 -27.72 -14.42 17.88
C ALA A 200 -26.82 -13.49 17.05
N LEU A 201 -26.86 -12.19 17.36
CA LEU A 201 -25.99 -11.16 16.82
C LEU A 201 -25.74 -10.10 17.90
N ASP A 202 -24.60 -10.17 18.59
CA ASP A 202 -24.14 -9.17 19.57
C ASP A 202 -22.99 -8.38 18.96
N CYS A 203 -23.17 -7.08 18.77
CA CYS A 203 -22.19 -6.18 18.18
C CYS A 203 -21.82 -5.07 19.17
N ARG A 204 -20.52 -4.76 19.26
CA ARG A 204 -19.97 -3.71 20.13
C ARG A 204 -19.02 -2.80 19.38
N ALA A 205 -18.89 -1.58 19.89
CA ALA A 205 -17.89 -0.62 19.44
C ALA A 205 -16.76 -0.48 20.45
N PHE A 206 -15.56 -0.19 19.93
CA PHE A 206 -14.30 -0.14 20.70
C PHE A 206 -13.61 1.20 20.52
N ASP A 207 -12.81 1.58 21.51
CA ASP A 207 -12.03 2.82 21.49
C ASP A 207 -10.71 2.68 20.73
N THR A 208 -10.36 1.46 20.31
CA THR A 208 -9.20 1.11 19.49
C THR A 208 -9.65 0.28 18.29
N GLN A 209 -8.85 0.28 17.21
CA GLN A 209 -9.16 -0.51 16.03
C GLN A 209 -9.05 -2.01 16.32
N PRO A 210 -9.89 -2.82 15.66
CA PRO A 210 -11.06 -2.46 14.85
C PRO A 210 -12.21 -1.88 15.69
N PHE A 211 -12.83 -0.79 15.21
CA PHE A 211 -13.82 -0.05 16.00
C PHE A 211 -15.18 -0.76 16.13
N GLY A 212 -15.46 -1.79 15.35
CA GLY A 212 -16.65 -2.63 15.49
C GLY A 212 -16.28 -4.11 15.53
N ARG A 213 -16.90 -4.88 16.43
CA ARG A 213 -16.78 -6.35 16.48
C ARG A 213 -18.13 -6.95 16.85
N CYS A 214 -18.46 -8.05 16.21
CA CYS A 214 -19.66 -8.81 16.50
C CYS A 214 -19.30 -10.25 16.83
N HIS A 215 -19.96 -10.80 17.84
CA HIS A 215 -20.11 -12.25 18.02
C HIS A 215 -21.47 -12.63 17.43
N VAL A 216 -21.44 -13.47 16.41
CA VAL A 216 -22.63 -13.86 15.65
C VAL A 216 -22.75 -15.38 15.66
N VAL A 217 -23.97 -15.87 15.78
CA VAL A 217 -24.28 -17.29 15.69
C VAL A 217 -25.16 -17.50 14.46
N PHE A 218 -24.54 -17.96 13.39
CA PHE A 218 -25.26 -18.37 12.19
C PHE A 218 -26.06 -19.64 12.49
N ASP A 219 -27.27 -19.70 11.97
CA ASP A 219 -28.15 -20.88 12.02
C ASP A 219 -28.37 -21.37 10.58
N TYR A 220 -27.74 -22.50 10.25
CA TYR A 220 -27.86 -23.16 8.96
C TYR A 220 -28.87 -24.31 9.01
N GLY A 221 -30.07 -24.04 9.52
CA GLY A 221 -31.15 -25.04 9.59
C GLY A 221 -31.02 -25.99 10.79
N GLY A 222 -30.56 -25.46 11.92
CA GLY A 222 -30.36 -26.17 13.19
C GLY A 222 -28.89 -26.38 13.55
N GLU A 223 -27.97 -26.20 12.59
CA GLU A 223 -26.54 -26.23 12.84
C GLU A 223 -26.04 -24.83 13.20
N LEU A 224 -25.67 -24.65 14.47
CA LEU A 224 -25.18 -23.37 14.99
C LEU A 224 -23.68 -23.21 14.71
N CYS A 225 -23.34 -22.03 14.20
CA CYS A 225 -21.99 -21.63 13.88
C CYS A 225 -21.64 -20.30 14.55
N PRO A 226 -21.07 -20.33 15.76
CA PRO A 226 -20.59 -19.13 16.45
C PRO A 226 -19.26 -18.67 15.85
N ILE A 227 -19.20 -17.40 15.45
CA ILE A 227 -17.99 -16.77 14.92
C ILE A 227 -17.87 -15.34 15.45
N TYR A 228 -16.67 -14.79 15.33
CA TYR A 228 -16.43 -13.36 15.46
C TYR A 228 -16.19 -12.77 14.08
N GLU A 229 -16.78 -11.62 13.81
CA GLU A 229 -16.33 -10.75 12.73
C GLU A 229 -16.11 -9.33 13.23
N GLU A 230 -15.09 -8.67 12.69
CA GLU A 230 -14.73 -7.31 13.07
C GLU A 230 -14.45 -6.40 11.88
N PHE A 231 -14.56 -5.11 12.14
CA PHE A 231 -14.69 -4.08 11.13
C PHE A 231 -13.74 -2.93 11.44
N THR A 232 -12.73 -2.77 10.58
CA THR A 232 -11.84 -1.61 10.59
C THR A 232 -12.50 -0.46 9.84
N PHE A 233 -12.34 0.76 10.35
CA PHE A 233 -12.90 1.96 9.71
C PHE A 233 -11.85 3.02 9.42
N ASN A 234 -12.05 3.85 8.39
CA ASN A 234 -11.28 5.08 8.18
C ASN A 234 -11.90 6.30 8.90
N ASP A 235 -11.29 7.47 8.76
CA ASP A 235 -11.76 8.71 9.40
C ASP A 235 -13.13 9.18 8.89
N GLN A 236 -13.52 8.77 7.68
CA GLN A 236 -14.85 9.06 7.12
C GLN A 236 -15.93 8.11 7.67
N GLY A 237 -15.56 7.11 8.46
CA GLY A 237 -16.47 6.09 8.98
C GLY A 237 -16.83 5.03 7.95
N GLU A 238 -16.01 4.83 6.92
CA GLU A 238 -16.19 3.73 5.98
C GLU A 238 -15.53 2.44 6.51
N ILE A 239 -16.16 1.28 6.31
CA ILE A 239 -15.55 -0.03 6.56
C ILE A 239 -14.47 -0.27 5.51
N THR A 240 -13.24 -0.52 5.96
CA THR A 240 -12.05 -0.71 5.11
C THR A 240 -11.52 -2.13 5.14
N PHE A 241 -11.71 -2.84 6.25
CA PHE A 241 -11.27 -4.23 6.40
C PHE A 241 -12.24 -4.99 7.29
N ILE A 242 -12.56 -6.21 6.88
CA ILE A 242 -13.44 -7.14 7.59
C ILE A 242 -12.63 -8.39 7.87
N GLU A 243 -12.60 -8.82 9.12
CA GLU A 243 -11.84 -9.98 9.55
C GLU A 243 -12.74 -10.93 10.33
N ALA A 244 -12.72 -12.22 10.00
CA ALA A 244 -13.55 -13.24 10.65
C ALA A 244 -12.71 -14.41 11.19
N TRP A 245 -13.05 -14.91 12.38
CA TRP A 245 -12.48 -16.12 12.96
C TRP A 245 -13.54 -16.92 13.74
N THR A 246 -13.30 -18.21 13.91
CA THR A 246 -14.22 -19.14 14.60
C THR A 246 -14.09 -19.03 16.12
N ASP A 247 -15.16 -19.38 16.83
CA ASP A 247 -15.16 -19.56 18.28
C ASP A 247 -14.55 -20.92 18.72
N HIS A 248 -14.01 -21.70 17.78
CA HIS A 248 -13.38 -22.98 18.10
C HIS A 248 -12.11 -22.78 18.95
N PRO A 249 -11.97 -23.45 20.11
CA PRO A 249 -10.87 -23.21 21.05
C PRO A 249 -9.45 -23.35 20.46
N ASP A 250 -9.26 -24.26 19.50
CA ASP A 250 -7.98 -24.46 18.83
C ASP A 250 -7.61 -23.36 17.81
N TRP A 251 -8.55 -22.46 17.50
CA TRP A 251 -8.46 -21.50 16.39
C TRP A 251 -8.70 -20.05 16.79
N ILE A 252 -9.18 -19.79 18.01
CA ILE A 252 -9.36 -18.42 18.50
C ILE A 252 -8.00 -17.69 18.56
N PRO A 253 -7.92 -16.42 18.10
CA PRO A 253 -6.70 -15.61 18.14
C PRO A 253 -6.46 -14.94 19.50
N MET A 254 -7.34 -15.16 20.47
CA MET A 254 -7.32 -14.53 21.79
C MET A 254 -7.29 -15.55 22.94
N ALA A 255 -7.01 -15.08 24.15
CA ALA A 255 -7.12 -15.90 25.36
C ALA A 255 -8.58 -16.31 25.61
N ALA A 256 -8.81 -17.48 26.21
CA ALA A 256 -10.15 -18.03 26.40
C ALA A 256 -11.07 -17.13 27.26
N GLU A 257 -10.50 -16.37 28.18
CA GLU A 257 -11.19 -15.40 29.03
C GLU A 257 -11.44 -14.04 28.33
N ASP A 258 -10.78 -13.77 27.21
CA ASP A 258 -10.86 -12.52 26.47
C ASP A 258 -11.98 -12.60 25.41
N TYR A 259 -13.23 -12.64 25.87
CA TYR A 259 -14.39 -12.83 25.01
C TYR A 259 -14.50 -11.79 23.87
N TRP A 260 -13.98 -10.57 24.05
CA TRP A 260 -13.99 -9.55 23.01
C TRP A 260 -12.66 -9.38 22.28
N ALA A 261 -11.65 -10.21 22.53
CA ALA A 261 -10.35 -10.10 21.87
C ALA A 261 -9.73 -8.69 21.97
N GLU A 262 -9.77 -8.08 23.16
CA GLU A 262 -9.24 -6.75 23.46
C GLU A 262 -7.77 -6.76 23.90
N GLY A 263 -7.21 -7.93 24.24
CA GLY A 263 -5.84 -8.08 24.69
C GLY A 263 -4.79 -7.68 23.65
N GLU A 264 -3.65 -7.19 24.10
CA GLU A 264 -2.53 -6.80 23.21
C GLU A 264 -1.93 -7.99 22.43
N GLY A 265 -2.12 -9.21 22.93
CA GLY A 265 -1.59 -10.45 22.32
C GLY A 265 -2.45 -11.03 21.20
N VAL A 266 -3.60 -10.42 20.88
CA VAL A 266 -4.52 -10.95 19.87
C VAL A 266 -3.87 -10.93 18.50
N GLN A 267 -3.87 -12.09 17.83
CA GLN A 267 -3.28 -12.25 16.50
C GLN A 267 -4.31 -11.92 15.42
N ARG A 268 -4.36 -10.64 15.04
CA ARG A 268 -5.33 -10.05 14.10
C ARG A 268 -4.60 -9.48 12.89
N LEU A 269 -5.10 -9.76 11.69
CA LEU A 269 -4.54 -9.26 10.44
C LEU A 269 -4.87 -7.78 10.24
N ALA A 270 -6.04 -7.31 10.68
CA ALA A 270 -6.49 -5.91 10.59
C ALA A 270 -5.47 -4.91 11.17
N ASN A 271 -4.70 -5.31 12.18
CA ASN A 271 -3.66 -4.48 12.78
C ASN A 271 -2.31 -4.53 12.04
N ARG A 272 -2.17 -5.42 11.06
CA ARG A 272 -0.93 -5.69 10.32
C ARG A 272 -1.00 -5.28 8.85
N VAL A 273 -2.19 -5.13 8.25
CA VAL A 273 -2.35 -4.61 6.89
C VAL A 273 -1.96 -3.12 6.84
N PRO A 274 -0.90 -2.74 6.11
CA PRO A 274 -0.56 -1.34 5.92
C PRO A 274 -1.58 -0.65 4.99
N GLY A 275 -1.70 0.67 5.10
CA GLY A 275 -2.69 1.46 4.35
C GLY A 275 -4.04 1.62 5.03
N LEU A 276 -4.37 0.79 6.02
CA LEU A 276 -5.59 0.92 6.80
C LEU A 276 -5.58 2.10 7.78
N GLY A 277 -4.39 2.56 8.16
CA GLY A 277 -4.20 3.60 9.17
C GLY A 277 -4.10 5.02 8.65
N ASN A 278 -4.14 5.23 7.33
CA ASN A 278 -4.21 6.57 6.76
C ASN A 278 -5.67 7.04 6.77
N THR A 279 -5.88 8.36 6.62
CA THR A 279 -7.21 8.98 6.73
C THR A 279 -8.25 8.40 5.78
N ASN A 280 -7.84 7.79 4.66
CA ASN A 280 -8.72 7.19 3.65
C ASN A 280 -8.87 5.67 3.79
N GLY A 281 -8.01 4.98 4.54
CA GLY A 281 -8.00 3.52 4.68
C GLY A 281 -7.87 2.77 3.34
N LEU A 282 -6.84 3.12 2.55
CA LEU A 282 -6.62 2.57 1.20
C LEU A 282 -5.66 1.37 1.22
N ILE A 283 -6.16 0.21 0.80
CA ILE A 283 -5.38 -1.02 0.64
C ILE A 283 -4.84 -1.09 -0.80
N ASP A 284 -3.71 -0.45 -1.08
CA ASP A 284 -3.04 -0.61 -2.38
C ASP A 284 -2.21 -1.91 -2.41
N LEU A 285 -2.78 -2.95 -3.02
CA LEU A 285 -2.16 -4.28 -3.17
C LEU A 285 -0.86 -4.27 -4.00
N ASN A 286 -0.59 -3.20 -4.76
CA ASN A 286 0.58 -3.08 -5.62
C ASN A 286 1.59 -2.05 -5.10
N ALA A 287 1.29 -1.36 -4.01
CA ALA A 287 2.25 -0.45 -3.41
C ALA A 287 3.50 -1.19 -2.93
N ASP A 288 4.66 -0.53 -3.03
CA ASP A 288 5.93 -1.08 -2.56
C ASP A 288 5.87 -1.40 -1.07
N TRP A 289 5.13 -0.59 -0.30
CA TRP A 289 4.94 -0.80 1.12
C TRP A 289 4.15 -2.06 1.44
N MET A 290 3.16 -2.41 0.63
CA MET A 290 2.43 -3.67 0.78
C MET A 290 3.37 -4.83 0.46
N THR A 291 4.01 -4.76 -0.71
CA THR A 291 4.89 -5.82 -1.21
C THR A 291 6.08 -6.07 -0.27
N ASN A 292 6.67 -5.03 0.33
CA ASN A 292 7.77 -5.19 1.28
C ASN A 292 7.31 -5.85 2.58
N ASN A 293 6.16 -5.45 3.14
CA ASN A 293 5.64 -6.05 4.38
C ASN A 293 5.26 -7.53 4.21
N THR A 294 4.79 -7.95 3.03
CA THR A 294 4.49 -9.38 2.76
C THR A 294 5.71 -10.31 2.86
N ARG A 295 6.95 -9.80 2.82
CA ARG A 295 8.14 -10.64 2.95
C ARG A 295 8.38 -11.11 4.38
N GLU A 296 7.83 -10.40 5.36
CA GLU A 296 8.03 -10.64 6.79
C GLU A 296 6.77 -11.20 7.48
N ASP A 297 5.64 -11.18 6.79
CA ASP A 297 4.33 -11.57 7.32
C ASP A 297 3.63 -12.51 6.33
N ALA A 298 3.60 -13.81 6.68
CA ALA A 298 3.05 -14.86 5.83
C ALA A 298 1.53 -14.73 5.63
N ASP A 299 0.81 -14.31 6.67
CA ASP A 299 -0.65 -14.13 6.57
C ASP A 299 -0.98 -12.94 5.68
N LEU A 300 -0.22 -11.84 5.81
CA LEU A 300 -0.34 -10.69 4.90
C LEU A 300 0.01 -11.06 3.47
N ALA A 301 1.04 -11.89 3.25
CA ALA A 301 1.40 -12.38 1.93
C ALA A 301 0.28 -13.20 1.29
N GLU A 302 -0.35 -14.09 2.07
CA GLU A 302 -1.45 -14.91 1.61
C GLU A 302 -2.72 -14.06 1.34
N PHE A 303 -3.01 -13.10 2.21
CA PHE A 303 -4.05 -12.10 1.99
C PHE A 303 -3.84 -11.36 0.66
N VAL A 304 -2.64 -10.80 0.41
CA VAL A 304 -2.36 -10.05 -0.82
C VAL A 304 -2.50 -10.93 -2.06
N LYS A 305 -2.00 -12.18 -1.99
CA LYS A 305 -2.14 -13.16 -3.07
C LYS A 305 -3.61 -13.41 -3.41
N ARG A 306 -4.46 -13.62 -2.40
CA ARG A 306 -5.90 -13.89 -2.58
C ARG A 306 -6.67 -12.65 -3.01
N ALA A 307 -6.39 -11.50 -2.42
CA ALA A 307 -7.03 -10.23 -2.81
C ALA A 307 -6.76 -9.86 -4.28
N LYS A 308 -5.59 -10.23 -4.82
CA LYS A 308 -5.27 -10.06 -6.25
C LYS A 308 -6.02 -11.04 -7.17
N GLN A 309 -6.39 -12.22 -6.68
CA GLN A 309 -7.00 -13.28 -7.49
C GLN A 309 -8.13 -14.03 -6.76
N PRO A 310 -9.16 -13.34 -6.25
CA PRO A 310 -10.07 -13.87 -5.23
C PRO A 310 -10.81 -15.14 -5.70
N TYR A 311 -11.33 -15.14 -6.92
CA TYR A 311 -12.07 -16.30 -7.45
C TYR A 311 -11.17 -17.51 -7.76
N ALA A 312 -9.95 -17.26 -8.24
CA ALA A 312 -9.03 -18.33 -8.60
C ALA A 312 -8.47 -19.03 -7.36
N THR A 313 -8.11 -18.25 -6.34
CA THR A 313 -7.68 -18.80 -5.05
C THR A 313 -8.83 -19.49 -4.34
N TRP A 314 -10.03 -18.90 -4.36
CA TRP A 314 -11.21 -19.53 -3.77
C TRP A 314 -11.52 -20.91 -4.39
N LEU A 315 -11.55 -20.98 -5.73
CA LEU A 315 -11.81 -22.25 -6.41
C LEU A 315 -10.74 -23.30 -6.11
N LYS A 316 -9.48 -22.88 -6.01
CA LYS A 316 -8.37 -23.77 -5.64
C LYS A 316 -8.58 -24.36 -4.24
N GLU A 317 -8.87 -23.52 -3.26
CA GLU A 317 -9.12 -23.96 -1.88
C GLU A 317 -10.32 -24.89 -1.81
N LEU A 318 -11.41 -24.57 -2.51
CA LEU A 318 -12.60 -25.42 -2.55
C LEU A 318 -12.28 -26.83 -3.07
N ILE A 319 -11.36 -26.95 -4.04
CA ILE A 319 -10.92 -28.24 -4.57
C ILE A 319 -10.00 -28.97 -3.57
N ASP A 320 -9.02 -28.26 -3.02
CA ASP A 320 -7.99 -28.85 -2.17
C ASP A 320 -8.54 -29.29 -0.80
N HIS A 321 -9.52 -28.53 -0.27
CA HIS A 321 -10.08 -28.70 1.07
C HIS A 321 -11.56 -29.07 1.07
N ALA A 322 -12.09 -29.58 -0.05
CA ALA A 322 -13.51 -29.92 -0.22
C ALA A 322 -14.08 -30.76 0.94
N ASN A 323 -13.30 -31.72 1.44
CA ASN A 323 -13.70 -32.60 2.53
C ASN A 323 -13.63 -31.91 3.90
N ASP A 324 -12.63 -31.05 4.11
CA ASP A 324 -12.43 -30.33 5.38
C ASP A 324 -13.55 -29.31 5.60
N VAL A 325 -14.03 -28.66 4.53
CA VAL A 325 -15.10 -27.66 4.60
C VAL A 325 -16.51 -28.22 4.39
N ALA A 326 -16.64 -29.53 4.19
CA ALA A 326 -17.93 -30.19 4.03
C ALA A 326 -18.78 -30.10 5.31
N GLY A 327 -18.15 -30.03 6.49
CA GLY A 327 -18.80 -29.84 7.78
C GLY A 327 -19.16 -28.37 8.10
N GLY A 328 -19.01 -27.47 7.13
CA GLY A 328 -19.30 -26.04 7.31
C GLY A 328 -18.40 -25.40 8.36
N CYS A 329 -18.97 -25.04 9.50
CA CYS A 329 -18.23 -24.41 10.61
C CYS A 329 -17.55 -25.40 11.56
N HIS A 330 -17.75 -26.70 11.34
CA HIS A 330 -17.15 -27.79 12.11
C HIS A 330 -16.36 -28.69 11.16
N PRO A 331 -15.11 -28.33 10.81
CA PRO A 331 -14.31 -29.11 9.89
C PRO A 331 -14.04 -30.50 10.47
N GLU A 332 -14.25 -31.56 9.69
CA GLU A 332 -13.98 -32.94 10.14
C GLU A 332 -12.48 -33.34 10.05
N GLY A 333 -11.56 -32.38 9.86
CA GLY A 333 -10.20 -32.64 9.38
C GLY A 333 -9.05 -31.94 10.14
N THR A 334 -7.84 -32.45 9.91
CA THR A 334 -6.54 -32.03 10.49
C THR A 334 -6.01 -30.70 9.92
N LEU A 335 -6.89 -29.71 9.73
CA LEU A 335 -6.43 -28.35 9.49
C LEU A 335 -5.71 -27.92 10.78
N HIS A 336 -4.40 -27.73 10.70
CA HIS A 336 -3.60 -27.15 11.77
C HIS A 336 -3.21 -25.74 11.34
N ARG A 337 -3.28 -24.80 12.27
CA ARG A 337 -2.89 -23.40 12.06
C ARG A 337 -1.44 -23.29 11.58
#